data_AF-A0AB32X6H6-F1
#
_entry.id   AF-A0AB32X6H6-F1
#
_cell.length_a   1.000
_cell.length_b   1.000
_cell.length_c   1.000
_cell.angle_alpha   90.00
_cell.angle_beta   90.00
_cell.angle_gamma   90.00
#
_symmetry.space_group_name_H-M   'P 1'
#
loop_
_entity.id
_entity.type
_entity.pdbx_description
1 polymer ?
#
loop_
_entity_poly.entity_id
_entity_poly.type
_entity_poly.pdbx_seq_one_letter_code
_entity_poly.pdbx_strand_id
1 'polypeptide(L)'
;MSIKEKEIELETLKREIAQAEASLEQDFIKHMVDKTNEKVEDLFFSDKPGFYRFVFTEQNNYLKEKLTDKVTKAMDLSDEIQRDKDAEEIEKDKQAFLNKHPEVDFNVLLEFYEEELPKRIKTQIDKLEGVAFFEAVLDYFNAMNAKEEEPKNESKEEESKLPKEALGNGVSGVGYANNENIMTRY
;
A
#
# COMPACT_ATOMS: atom_id res chain seq x y z
N MET A 1 3.94 -19.03 -15.12
CA MET A 1 3.44 -18.19 -16.22
C MET A 1 4.21 -16.88 -16.19
N SER A 2 4.67 -16.40 -17.33
CA SER A 2 5.29 -15.06 -17.43
C SER A 2 4.24 -13.95 -17.30
N ILE A 3 4.65 -12.73 -16.95
CA ILE A 3 3.77 -11.56 -16.90
C ILE A 3 2.99 -11.40 -18.21
N LYS A 4 3.65 -11.59 -19.36
CA LYS A 4 3.02 -11.49 -20.68
C LYS A 4 1.91 -12.52 -20.89
N GLU A 5 2.11 -13.76 -20.46
CA GLU A 5 1.09 -14.80 -20.55
C GLU A 5 -0.12 -14.46 -19.66
N LYS A 6 0.13 -13.97 -18.44
CA LYS A 6 -0.92 -13.51 -17.52
C LYS A 6 -1.70 -12.32 -18.09
N GLU A 7 -1.03 -11.36 -18.73
CA GLU A 7 -1.69 -10.22 -19.37
C GLU A 7 -2.62 -10.66 -20.51
N ILE A 8 -2.19 -11.64 -21.33
CA ILE A 8 -3.02 -12.22 -22.39
C ILE A 8 -4.25 -12.93 -21.81
N GLU A 9 -4.05 -13.71 -20.74
CA GLU A 9 -5.16 -14.38 -20.04
C GLU A 9 -6.14 -13.36 -19.44
N LEU A 10 -5.63 -12.30 -18.81
CA LEU A 10 -6.45 -11.22 -18.26
C LEU A 10 -7.26 -10.50 -19.35
N GLU A 11 -6.66 -10.19 -20.49
CA GLU A 11 -7.39 -9.62 -21.63
C GLU A 11 -8.48 -10.57 -22.13
N THR A 12 -8.18 -11.87 -22.20
CA THR A 12 -9.15 -12.88 -22.61
C THR A 12 -10.33 -12.93 -21.65
N LEU A 13 -10.06 -12.99 -20.34
CA LEU A 13 -11.10 -12.93 -19.30
C LEU A 13 -11.94 -11.65 -19.39
N LYS A 14 -11.32 -10.48 -19.61
CA LYS A 14 -12.04 -9.21 -19.78
C LYS A 14 -12.99 -9.25 -20.97
N ARG A 15 -12.57 -9.83 -22.09
CA ARG A 15 -13.44 -10.00 -23.28
C ARG A 15 -14.59 -10.96 -23.01
N GLU A 16 -14.32 -12.08 -22.34
CA GLU A 16 -15.36 -13.04 -21.96
C GLU A 16 -16.38 -12.42 -21.00
N ILE A 17 -15.93 -11.64 -20.01
CA ILE A 17 -16.80 -10.91 -19.09
C ILE A 17 -17.68 -9.92 -19.86
N ALA A 18 -17.08 -9.08 -20.72
CA ALA A 18 -17.85 -8.11 -21.51
C ALA A 18 -18.88 -8.79 -22.42
N GLN A 19 -18.54 -9.94 -23.00
CA GLN A 19 -19.47 -10.73 -23.80
C GLN A 19 -20.61 -11.29 -22.93
N ALA A 20 -20.29 -11.83 -21.75
CA ALA A 20 -21.29 -12.35 -20.81
C ALA A 20 -22.23 -11.25 -20.29
N GLU A 21 -21.70 -10.04 -20.04
CA GLU A 21 -22.49 -8.88 -19.63
C GLU A 21 -23.43 -8.42 -20.75
N ALA A 22 -22.95 -8.41 -22.00
CA ALA A 22 -23.74 -7.97 -23.14
C ALA A 22 -24.98 -8.83 -23.41
N SER A 23 -24.93 -10.13 -23.11
CA SER A 23 -26.08 -11.04 -23.27
C SER A 23 -26.77 -11.41 -21.96
N LEU A 24 -26.32 -10.86 -20.83
CA LEU A 24 -26.68 -11.30 -19.48
C LEU A 24 -28.18 -11.34 -19.24
N GLU A 25 -28.87 -10.24 -19.51
CA GLU A 25 -30.30 -10.11 -19.28
C GLU A 25 -31.10 -11.07 -20.17
N GLN A 26 -30.75 -11.14 -21.45
CA GLN A 26 -31.48 -11.98 -22.41
C GLN A 26 -31.29 -13.46 -22.11
N ASP A 27 -30.07 -13.87 -21.74
CA ASP A 27 -29.79 -15.27 -21.41
C ASP A 27 -30.33 -15.64 -20.02
N PHE A 28 -30.38 -14.70 -19.08
CA PHE A 28 -31.08 -14.90 -17.81
C PHE A 28 -32.60 -15.07 -18.02
N ILE A 29 -33.22 -14.28 -18.91
CA ILE A 29 -34.64 -14.45 -19.24
C ILE A 29 -34.89 -15.85 -19.80
N LYS A 30 -34.08 -16.34 -20.74
CA LYS A 30 -34.20 -17.71 -21.27
C LYS A 30 -34.08 -18.75 -20.14
N HIS A 31 -33.08 -18.58 -19.27
CA HIS A 31 -32.90 -19.45 -18.10
C HIS A 31 -34.13 -19.47 -17.20
N MET A 32 -34.74 -18.31 -16.93
CA MET A 32 -35.94 -18.21 -16.13
C MET A 32 -37.17 -18.82 -16.80
N VAL A 33 -37.29 -18.73 -18.13
CA VAL A 33 -38.35 -19.42 -18.89
C VAL A 33 -38.23 -20.94 -18.68
N ASP A 34 -37.02 -21.49 -18.77
CA ASP A 34 -36.81 -22.93 -18.56
C ASP A 34 -37.04 -23.38 -17.10
N LYS A 35 -36.80 -22.49 -16.13
CA LYS A 35 -36.97 -22.77 -14.70
C LYS A 35 -38.39 -22.52 -14.18
N THR A 36 -39.22 -21.79 -14.92
CA THR A 36 -40.60 -21.47 -14.54
C THR A 36 -41.52 -22.58 -15.01
N ASN A 37 -41.86 -23.49 -14.08
CA ASN A 37 -42.85 -24.53 -14.29
C ASN A 37 -44.19 -24.17 -13.64
N GLU A 38 -45.22 -25.00 -13.82
CA GLU A 38 -46.58 -24.77 -13.29
C GLU A 38 -46.60 -24.46 -11.79
N LYS A 39 -45.70 -25.05 -10.98
CA LYS A 39 -45.62 -24.75 -9.54
C LYS A 39 -45.08 -23.35 -9.28
N VAL A 40 -44.11 -22.90 -10.06
CA VAL A 40 -43.55 -21.55 -9.97
C VAL A 40 -44.55 -20.53 -10.49
N GLU A 41 -45.29 -20.85 -11.56
CA GLU A 41 -46.39 -20.02 -12.05
C GLU A 41 -47.49 -19.89 -10.99
N ASP A 42 -47.86 -20.98 -10.31
CA ASP A 42 -48.82 -20.92 -9.21
C ASP A 42 -48.35 -19.97 -8.11
N LEU A 43 -47.06 -19.98 -7.73
CA LEU A 43 -46.54 -19.03 -6.74
C LEU A 43 -46.84 -17.57 -7.14
N PHE A 44 -46.84 -17.21 -8.42
CA PHE A 44 -47.17 -15.84 -8.82
C PHE A 44 -48.59 -15.43 -8.42
N PHE A 45 -49.53 -16.37 -8.46
CA PHE A 45 -50.95 -16.16 -8.14
C PHE A 45 -51.28 -16.43 -6.67
N SER A 46 -50.67 -17.45 -6.07
CA SER A 46 -50.97 -17.94 -4.72
C SER A 46 -50.08 -17.32 -3.63
N ASP A 47 -48.81 -17.03 -3.93
CA ASP A 47 -47.82 -16.44 -3.02
C ASP A 47 -46.80 -15.55 -3.77
N LYS A 48 -47.25 -14.35 -4.16
CA LYS A 48 -46.43 -13.39 -4.91
C LYS A 48 -45.08 -13.07 -4.23
N PRO A 49 -44.98 -12.90 -2.90
CA PRO A 49 -43.69 -12.81 -2.22
C PRO A 49 -42.76 -14.02 -2.45
N GLY A 50 -43.30 -15.24 -2.36
CA GLY A 50 -42.57 -16.48 -2.64
C GLY A 50 -42.02 -16.55 -4.07
N PHE A 51 -42.83 -16.12 -5.05
CA PHE A 51 -42.40 -16.02 -6.45
C PHE A 51 -41.17 -15.11 -6.62
N TYR A 52 -41.20 -13.88 -6.10
CA TYR A 52 -40.06 -12.98 -6.24
C TYR A 52 -38.81 -13.47 -5.49
N ARG A 53 -38.96 -14.14 -4.34
CA ARG A 53 -37.81 -14.78 -3.66
C ARG A 53 -37.17 -15.86 -4.52
N PHE A 54 -37.97 -16.66 -5.22
CA PHE A 54 -37.47 -17.64 -6.18
C PHE A 54 -36.70 -16.96 -7.31
N VAL A 55 -37.29 -15.94 -7.95
CA VAL A 55 -36.65 -15.19 -9.04
C VAL A 55 -35.29 -14.61 -8.62
N PHE A 56 -35.21 -13.94 -7.46
CA PHE A 56 -33.94 -13.39 -6.98
C PHE A 56 -32.92 -14.47 -6.61
N THR A 57 -33.36 -15.62 -6.11
CA THR A 57 -32.48 -16.75 -5.82
C THR A 57 -31.85 -17.28 -7.10
N GLU A 58 -32.66 -17.52 -8.14
CA GLU A 58 -32.17 -17.97 -9.44
C GLU A 58 -31.29 -16.91 -10.11
N GLN A 59 -31.64 -15.62 -10.02
CA GLN A 59 -30.81 -14.53 -10.50
C GLN A 59 -29.43 -14.54 -9.85
N ASN A 60 -29.35 -14.60 -8.52
CA ASN A 60 -28.08 -14.61 -7.80
C ASN A 60 -27.23 -15.84 -8.16
N ASN A 61 -27.86 -17.02 -8.28
CA ASN A 61 -27.17 -18.24 -8.70
C ASN A 61 -26.60 -18.10 -10.13
N TYR A 62 -27.41 -17.56 -11.05
CA TYR A 62 -27.02 -17.35 -12.43
C TYR A 62 -25.85 -16.35 -12.56
N LEU A 63 -25.96 -15.19 -11.88
CA LEU A 63 -24.91 -14.17 -11.85
C LEU A 63 -23.61 -14.71 -11.23
N LYS A 64 -23.72 -15.55 -10.21
CA LYS A 64 -22.55 -16.17 -9.59
C LYS A 64 -21.79 -17.04 -10.58
N GLU A 65 -22.50 -17.97 -11.23
CA GLU A 65 -21.93 -18.93 -12.16
C GLU A 65 -21.38 -18.27 -13.44
N LYS A 66 -22.10 -17.28 -13.98
CA LYS A 66 -21.76 -16.70 -15.29
C LYS A 66 -20.80 -15.52 -15.23
N LEU A 67 -20.81 -14.77 -14.12
CA LEU A 67 -20.10 -13.50 -14.05
C LEU A 67 -19.16 -13.40 -12.84
N THR A 68 -19.67 -13.69 -11.63
CA THR A 68 -18.94 -13.41 -10.39
C THR A 68 -17.61 -14.18 -10.30
N ASP A 69 -17.62 -15.46 -10.67
CA ASP A 69 -16.40 -16.29 -10.64
C ASP A 69 -15.36 -15.80 -11.66
N LYS A 70 -15.79 -15.31 -12.84
CA LYS A 70 -14.89 -14.77 -13.86
C LYS A 70 -14.31 -13.42 -13.45
N VAL A 71 -15.14 -12.54 -12.89
CA VAL A 71 -14.71 -11.23 -12.38
C VAL A 71 -13.70 -11.42 -11.25
N THR A 72 -13.97 -12.33 -10.31
CA THR A 72 -13.04 -12.65 -9.22
C THR A 72 -11.69 -13.11 -9.76
N LYS A 73 -11.67 -14.05 -10.71
CA LYS A 73 -10.43 -14.51 -11.36
C LYS A 73 -9.68 -13.39 -12.07
N ALA A 74 -10.38 -12.50 -12.77
CA ALA A 74 -9.76 -11.38 -13.45
C ALA A 74 -9.14 -10.39 -12.45
N MET A 75 -9.77 -10.16 -11.30
CA MET A 75 -9.21 -9.34 -10.22
C MET A 75 -7.96 -9.99 -9.62
N ASP A 76 -8.04 -11.26 -9.22
CA ASP A 76 -6.92 -12.00 -8.64
C ASP A 76 -5.70 -12.02 -9.58
N LEU A 77 -5.94 -12.26 -10.88
CA LEU A 77 -4.90 -12.26 -11.90
C LEU A 77 -4.31 -10.86 -12.13
N SER A 78 -5.14 -9.81 -12.08
CA SER A 78 -4.67 -8.43 -12.17
C SER A 78 -3.76 -8.08 -11.00
N ASP A 79 -4.14 -8.47 -9.78
CA ASP A 79 -3.32 -8.24 -8.59
C ASP A 79 -2.02 -9.04 -8.64
N GLU A 80 -2.05 -10.26 -9.16
CA GLU A 80 -0.86 -11.07 -9.37
C GLU A 80 0.10 -10.45 -10.39
N ILE A 81 -0.42 -9.96 -11.51
CA ILE A 81 0.38 -9.24 -12.52
C ILE A 81 1.04 -8.00 -11.89
N GLN A 82 0.30 -7.24 -11.09
CA GLN A 82 0.85 -6.05 -10.46
C GLN A 82 1.97 -6.40 -9.49
N ARG A 83 1.77 -7.40 -8.61
CA ARG A 83 2.82 -7.87 -7.70
C ARG A 83 4.07 -8.34 -8.44
N ASP A 84 3.91 -9.06 -9.54
CA ASP A 84 5.05 -9.52 -10.34
C ASP A 84 5.80 -8.35 -10.99
N LYS A 85 5.09 -7.33 -11.48
CA LYS A 85 5.70 -6.12 -12.05
C LYS A 85 6.47 -5.33 -11.00
N ASP A 86 5.88 -5.14 -9.83
CA ASP A 86 6.52 -4.45 -8.72
C ASP A 86 7.81 -5.18 -8.31
N ALA A 87 7.78 -6.52 -8.27
CA ALA A 87 8.95 -7.33 -7.97
C ALA A 87 10.05 -7.23 -9.07
N GLU A 88 9.68 -7.24 -10.35
CA GLU A 88 10.63 -7.04 -11.46
C GLU A 88 11.25 -5.64 -11.43
N GLU A 89 10.48 -4.61 -11.07
CA GLU A 89 10.96 -3.23 -10.93
C GLU A 89 11.94 -3.08 -9.77
N ILE A 90 11.61 -3.63 -8.60
CA ILE A 90 12.50 -3.65 -7.43
C ILE A 90 13.83 -4.35 -7.75
N GLU A 91 13.79 -5.52 -8.38
CA GLU A 91 15.02 -6.24 -8.74
C GLU A 91 15.84 -5.45 -9.77
N LYS A 92 15.19 -4.81 -10.74
CA LYS A 92 15.87 -3.95 -11.72
C LYS A 92 16.55 -2.76 -11.04
N ASP A 93 15.89 -2.12 -10.08
CA ASP A 93 16.45 -0.98 -9.37
C ASP A 93 17.59 -1.38 -8.44
N LYS A 94 17.47 -2.54 -7.78
CA LYS A 94 18.57 -3.15 -7.03
C LYS A 94 19.78 -3.43 -7.93
N GLN A 95 19.58 -4.03 -9.10
CA GLN A 95 20.67 -4.26 -10.05
C GLN A 95 21.27 -2.94 -10.55
N ALA A 96 20.45 -1.91 -10.81
CA ALA A 96 20.93 -0.60 -11.20
C ALA A 96 21.78 0.07 -10.11
N PHE A 97 21.39 -0.09 -8.84
CA PHE A 97 22.17 0.36 -7.69
C PHE A 97 23.51 -0.38 -7.57
N LEU A 98 23.51 -1.71 -7.63
CA LEU A 98 24.74 -2.51 -7.53
C LEU A 98 25.71 -2.29 -8.69
N ASN A 99 25.19 -1.98 -9.88
CA ASN A 99 26.04 -1.60 -11.01
C ASN A 99 26.73 -0.25 -10.82
N LYS A 100 26.14 0.67 -10.04
CA LYS A 100 26.78 1.96 -9.70
C LYS A 100 27.74 1.85 -8.53
N HIS A 101 27.44 0.97 -7.57
CA HIS A 101 28.19 0.76 -6.34
C HIS A 101 28.66 -0.70 -6.22
N PRO A 102 29.56 -1.17 -7.10
CA PRO A 102 30.03 -2.56 -7.10
C PRO A 102 30.80 -2.96 -5.84
N GLU A 103 31.29 -1.98 -5.07
CA GLU A 103 31.98 -2.15 -3.80
C GLU A 103 31.05 -2.38 -2.61
N VAL A 104 29.76 -2.10 -2.76
CA VAL A 104 28.77 -2.19 -1.68
C VAL A 104 28.29 -3.63 -1.53
N ASP A 105 28.39 -4.18 -0.32
CA ASP A 105 27.72 -5.42 0.03
C ASP A 105 26.25 -5.15 0.34
N PHE A 106 25.37 -5.55 -0.57
CA PHE A 106 23.93 -5.35 -0.44
C PHE A 106 23.35 -5.97 0.84
N ASN A 107 23.88 -7.11 1.29
CA ASN A 107 23.34 -7.79 2.46
C ASN A 107 23.61 -6.98 3.73
N VAL A 108 24.81 -6.39 3.83
CA VAL A 108 25.18 -5.49 4.93
C VAL A 108 24.30 -4.25 4.92
N LEU A 109 24.03 -3.69 3.75
CA LEU A 109 23.17 -2.52 3.60
C LEU A 109 21.71 -2.81 3.98
N LEU A 110 21.23 -4.01 3.66
CA LEU A 110 19.90 -4.49 4.04
C LEU A 110 19.81 -4.70 5.57
N GLU A 111 20.80 -5.33 6.17
CA GLU A 111 20.88 -5.54 7.63
C GLU A 111 20.92 -4.20 8.38
N PHE A 112 21.73 -3.24 7.90
CA PHE A 112 21.73 -1.87 8.42
C PHE A 112 20.35 -1.22 8.32
N TYR A 113 19.67 -1.37 7.18
CA TYR A 113 18.30 -0.91 7.04
C TYR A 113 17.36 -1.58 8.03
N GLU A 114 17.40 -2.90 8.20
CA GLU A 114 16.45 -3.63 9.05
C GLU A 114 16.70 -3.42 10.55
N GLU A 115 17.96 -3.38 10.98
CA GLU A 115 18.32 -3.45 12.40
C GLU A 115 18.79 -2.11 12.98
N GLU A 116 19.56 -1.33 12.22
CA GLU A 116 20.28 -0.17 12.76
C GLU A 116 19.59 1.16 12.48
N LEU A 117 18.83 1.25 11.39
CA LEU A 117 18.18 2.49 10.97
C LEU A 117 17.03 2.90 11.91
N PRO A 118 17.06 4.11 12.53
CA PRO A 118 15.98 4.57 13.39
C PRO A 118 14.64 4.65 12.66
N LYS A 119 13.54 4.28 13.34
CA LYS A 119 12.19 4.25 12.76
C LYS A 119 11.78 5.54 12.04
N ARG A 120 12.20 6.69 12.56
CA ARG A 120 11.94 8.00 11.93
C ARG A 120 12.59 8.12 10.55
N ILE A 121 13.82 7.64 10.40
CA ILE A 121 14.56 7.68 9.15
C ILE A 121 14.03 6.62 8.18
N LYS A 122 13.72 5.40 8.66
CA LYS A 122 13.00 4.37 7.88
C LYS A 122 11.76 4.95 7.20
N THR A 123 10.87 5.57 7.98
CA THR A 123 9.65 6.19 7.42
C THR A 123 9.90 7.33 6.41
N GLN A 124 11.10 7.90 6.35
CA GLN A 124 11.47 8.87 5.31
C GLN A 124 12.00 8.16 4.07
N ILE A 125 12.84 7.16 4.25
CA ILE A 125 13.41 6.33 3.18
C ILE A 125 12.32 5.50 2.49
N ASP A 126 11.36 4.97 3.23
CA ASP A 126 10.24 4.16 2.70
C ASP A 126 9.31 4.93 1.75
N LYS A 127 9.45 6.26 1.69
CA LYS A 127 8.73 7.12 0.73
C LYS A 127 9.48 7.31 -0.58
N LEU A 128 10.74 6.92 -0.62
CA LEU A 128 11.56 6.98 -1.82
C LEU A 128 11.29 5.74 -2.66
N GLU A 129 11.20 5.93 -3.97
CA GLU A 129 10.94 4.86 -4.92
C GLU A 129 12.20 4.53 -5.72
N GLY A 130 12.29 3.26 -6.11
CA GLY A 130 13.34 2.71 -6.96
C GLY A 130 14.76 2.95 -6.46
N VAL A 131 15.68 3.32 -7.36
CA VAL A 131 17.11 3.48 -7.04
C VAL A 131 17.36 4.49 -5.90
N ALA A 132 16.52 5.52 -5.78
CA ALA A 132 16.68 6.55 -4.75
C ALA A 132 16.53 6.00 -3.32
N PHE A 133 15.74 4.93 -3.14
CA PHE A 133 15.66 4.21 -1.88
C PHE A 133 17.03 3.66 -1.48
N PHE A 134 17.68 2.90 -2.37
CA PHE A 134 18.96 2.26 -2.09
C PHE A 134 20.08 3.28 -1.88
N GLU A 135 20.10 4.36 -2.66
CA GLU A 135 21.06 5.47 -2.52
C GLU A 135 20.92 6.14 -1.15
N ALA A 136 19.69 6.38 -0.68
CA ALA A 136 19.47 6.98 0.63
C ALA A 136 19.94 6.07 1.77
N VAL A 137 19.70 4.76 1.69
CA VAL A 137 20.21 3.82 2.70
C VAL A 137 21.74 3.84 2.72
N LEU A 138 22.39 3.86 1.56
CA LEU A 138 23.85 3.95 1.44
C LEU A 138 24.39 5.26 2.03
N ASP A 139 23.76 6.39 1.75
CA ASP A 139 24.14 7.69 2.30
C ASP A 139 24.11 7.70 3.82
N TYR A 140 23.07 7.10 4.43
CA TYR A 140 22.97 6.97 5.88
C TYR A 140 24.00 6.01 6.45
N PHE A 141 24.24 4.87 5.79
CA PHE A 141 25.26 3.90 6.19
C PHE A 141 26.65 4.55 6.22
N ASN A 142 27.02 5.26 5.14
CA ASN A 142 28.27 5.98 5.05
C ASN A 142 28.38 7.11 6.09
N ALA A 143 27.30 7.86 6.32
CA ALA A 143 27.28 8.94 7.31
C ALA A 143 27.40 8.46 8.76
N MET A 144 26.95 7.24 9.06
CA MET A 144 27.12 6.63 10.39
C MET A 144 28.53 6.09 10.58
N ASN A 145 29.05 5.34 9.60
CA ASN A 145 30.42 4.81 9.64
C ASN A 145 31.47 5.93 9.65
N ALA A 146 31.25 7.01 8.91
CA ALA A 146 32.13 8.19 8.92
C ALA A 146 32.15 8.93 10.28
N LYS A 147 31.12 8.76 11.13
CA LYS A 147 31.12 9.30 12.50
C LYS A 147 31.81 8.38 13.51
N GLU A 148 31.92 7.09 13.20
CA GLU A 148 32.69 6.14 14.01
C GLU A 148 34.20 6.21 13.71
N GLU A 149 34.58 6.62 12.49
CA GLU A 149 35.96 6.91 12.09
C GLU A 149 36.44 8.35 12.41
N GLU A 150 35.90 9.03 13.42
CA GLU A 150 36.63 10.16 13.97
C GLU A 150 37.91 9.63 14.66
N PRO A 151 39.11 10.06 14.23
CA PRO A 151 40.31 9.75 15.00
C PRO A 151 40.12 10.34 16.39
N LYS A 152 40.53 9.60 17.42
CA LYS A 152 40.96 10.19 18.69
C LYS A 152 42.10 11.16 18.39
N ASN A 153 41.78 12.34 17.91
CA ASN A 153 42.73 13.42 17.75
C ASN A 153 42.78 14.12 19.08
N GLU A 154 43.94 13.95 19.72
CA GLU A 154 44.35 14.63 20.92
C GLU A 154 43.93 16.10 20.85
N SER A 155 43.22 16.52 21.89
CA SER A 155 42.92 17.91 22.20
C SER A 155 44.25 18.66 22.33
N LYS A 156 44.72 19.26 21.23
CA LYS A 156 45.52 20.47 21.32
C LYS A 156 44.56 21.64 21.24
N GLU A 157 44.40 22.25 22.41
CA GLU A 157 43.79 23.56 22.63
C GLU A 157 44.31 24.57 21.61
N GLU A 158 43.44 25.05 20.72
CA GLU A 158 43.55 26.40 20.19
C GLU A 158 42.23 27.13 20.42
N GLU A 159 42.31 28.09 21.35
CA GLU A 159 41.27 29.03 21.72
C GLU A 159 40.75 29.79 20.48
N SER A 160 39.47 29.61 20.15
CA SER A 160 38.72 30.64 19.42
C SER A 160 37.41 30.97 20.15
N LYS A 161 37.56 31.95 21.04
CA LYS A 161 36.57 32.90 21.60
C LYS A 161 35.09 32.61 21.30
N LEU A 162 34.42 31.98 22.26
CA LEU A 162 32.97 32.12 22.45
C LEU A 162 32.61 33.59 22.76
N PRO A 163 31.57 34.16 22.15
CA PRO A 163 31.07 35.48 22.55
C PRO A 163 30.50 35.44 23.97
N LYS A 164 30.89 36.45 24.77
CA LYS A 164 30.64 36.59 26.20
C LYS A 164 29.14 36.66 26.52
N GLU A 165 28.73 35.94 27.56
CA GLU A 165 27.43 36.10 28.22
C GLU A 165 27.23 37.56 28.65
N ALA A 166 26.11 38.15 28.24
CA ALA A 166 25.64 39.43 28.73
C ALA A 166 24.95 39.23 30.09
N LEU A 167 25.68 39.46 31.18
CA LEU A 167 25.10 39.76 32.49
C LEU A 167 24.69 41.23 32.54
N GLY A 168 23.42 41.50 32.85
CA GLY A 168 22.90 42.87 32.98
C GLY A 168 21.49 42.96 33.54
N ASN A 169 21.39 42.80 34.86
CA ASN A 169 20.30 43.13 35.80
C ASN A 169 19.11 43.99 35.29
N GLY A 170 17.91 43.43 35.46
CA GLY A 170 17.07 43.72 36.64
C GLY A 170 16.05 44.86 36.53
N VAL A 171 14.76 44.53 36.69
CA VAL A 171 13.84 45.26 37.58
C VAL A 171 12.83 44.27 38.16
N SER A 172 12.78 44.24 39.49
CA SER A 172 11.82 43.55 40.34
C SER A 172 10.42 44.18 40.23
N GLY A 173 9.38 43.35 40.20
CA GLY A 173 7.99 43.77 40.34
C GLY A 173 7.18 42.71 41.06
N VAL A 174 7.08 42.86 42.37
CA VAL A 174 6.30 42.02 43.31
C VAL A 174 4.80 42.23 43.07
N GLY A 175 4.00 41.15 43.15
CA GLY A 175 2.58 41.30 43.46
C GLY A 175 1.65 40.11 43.19
N TYR A 176 1.42 39.30 44.23
CA TYR A 176 0.16 38.63 44.63
C TYR A 176 -0.71 37.93 43.55
N ALA A 177 -0.77 36.60 43.55
CA ALA A 177 -1.69 35.75 44.34
C ALA A 177 -3.13 35.64 43.79
N ASN A 178 -3.54 34.38 43.70
CA ASN A 178 -4.91 33.83 43.78
C ASN A 178 -5.80 33.72 42.52
N ASN A 179 -6.08 32.44 42.25
CA ASN A 179 -7.40 31.82 42.15
C ASN A 179 -8.03 31.49 40.78
N GLU A 180 -8.24 30.17 40.66
CA GLU A 180 -9.47 29.48 40.29
C GLU A 180 -9.97 29.53 38.84
N ASN A 181 -10.08 28.31 38.30
CA ASN A 181 -11.20 27.74 37.54
C ASN A 181 -11.96 28.64 36.56
N ILE A 182 -12.18 28.12 35.34
CA ILE A 182 -13.52 27.75 34.85
C ILE A 182 -13.38 26.92 33.56
N MET A 183 -13.83 25.68 33.66
CA MET A 183 -14.30 24.84 32.56
C MET A 183 -15.58 25.42 31.94
N THR A 184 -15.68 25.45 30.61
CA THR A 184 -16.89 25.14 29.79
C THR A 184 -16.51 25.28 28.31
N ARG A 185 -16.49 24.21 27.50
CA ARG A 185 -17.62 23.61 26.77
C ARG A 185 -18.46 24.63 25.99
N TYR A 186 -18.45 24.48 24.67
CA TYR A 186 -19.64 24.15 23.86
C TYR A 186 -19.24 23.11 22.81
#